data_AF-A0A920BH01-F1
#
_entry.id   AF-A0A920BH01-F1
#
_cell.length_a   1.000
_cell.length_b   1.000
_cell.length_c   1.000
_cell.angle_alpha   90.00
_cell.angle_beta   90.00
_cell.angle_gamma   90.00
#
_symmetry.space_group_name_H-M   'P 1'
#
loop_
_entity.id
_entity.type
_entity.pdbx_description
1 polymer ?
#
loop_
_entity_poly.entity_id
_entity_poly.type
_entity_poly.pdbx_seq_one_letter_code
_entity_poly.pdbx_strand_id
1 'polypeptide(L)'
;MRPAVTLLSAWLSQFATDQNIDPALLGSRSDIEELLRGESDSRLQVGWRHEEVGEQVDNLLKGKSSLSFENGRLVIESRGTLA
;
A
#
# COMPACT_ATOMS: atom_id res chain seq x y z
N MET A 1 -8.94 -0.71 -12.99
CA MET A 1 -8.40 -0.65 -11.61
C MET A 1 -8.07 -2.01 -10.97
N ARG A 2 -8.59 -3.15 -11.45
CA ARG A 2 -8.36 -4.47 -10.81
C ARG A 2 -6.88 -4.84 -10.54
N PRO A 3 -5.92 -4.61 -11.45
CA PRO A 3 -4.52 -4.97 -11.19
C PRO A 3 -3.90 -4.23 -10.00
N ALA A 4 -4.18 -2.92 -9.88
CA ALA A 4 -3.67 -2.09 -8.79
C ALA A 4 -4.21 -2.57 -7.43
N VAL A 5 -5.51 -2.84 -7.34
CA VAL A 5 -6.13 -3.38 -6.11
C VAL A 5 -5.48 -4.72 -5.74
N THR A 6 -5.30 -5.62 -6.72
CA THR A 6 -4.70 -6.93 -6.46
C THR A 6 -3.27 -6.82 -5.94
N LEU A 7 -2.44 -5.98 -6.56
CA LEU A 7 -1.05 -5.79 -6.16
C LEU A 7 -0.94 -5.14 -4.78
N LEU A 8 -1.72 -4.10 -4.51
CA LEU A 8 -1.77 -3.45 -3.19
C LEU A 8 -2.30 -4.41 -2.11
N SER A 9 -3.31 -5.23 -2.41
CA SER A 9 -3.83 -6.23 -1.46
C SER A 9 -2.77 -7.26 -1.11
N ALA A 10 -2.03 -7.74 -2.11
CA ALA A 10 -0.95 -8.70 -1.91
C ALA A 10 0.19 -8.08 -1.09
N TRP A 11 0.59 -6.85 -1.40
CA TRP A 11 1.62 -6.14 -0.65
C TRP A 11 1.19 -5.86 0.80
N LEU A 12 -0.03 -5.39 1.05
CA LEU A 12 -0.57 -5.18 2.40
C LEU A 12 -0.60 -6.46 3.22
N SER A 13 -1.00 -7.58 2.60
CA SER A 13 -1.03 -8.89 3.28
C SER A 13 0.37 -9.36 3.65
N GLN A 14 1.35 -9.11 2.76
CA GLN A 14 2.76 -9.39 3.03
C GLN A 14 3.29 -8.52 4.17
N PHE A 15 3.06 -7.20 4.13
CA PHE A 15 3.47 -6.25 5.17
C PHE A 15 2.89 -6.64 6.54
N ALA A 16 1.60 -6.97 6.60
CA ALA A 16 0.95 -7.43 7.82
C ALA A 16 1.65 -8.65 8.42
N THR A 17 1.97 -9.63 7.57
CA THR A 17 2.68 -10.84 7.96
C THR A 17 4.07 -10.52 8.51
N ASP A 18 4.80 -9.61 7.85
CA ASP A 18 6.15 -9.22 8.25
C ASP A 18 6.18 -8.45 9.59
N GLN A 19 5.14 -7.67 9.85
CA GLN A 19 4.98 -6.91 11.10
C GLN A 19 4.23 -7.69 12.20
N ASN A 20 3.83 -8.94 11.93
CA ASN A 20 3.01 -9.76 12.84
C ASN A 20 1.69 -9.05 13.27
N ILE A 21 1.08 -8.36 12.31
CA ILE A 21 -0.21 -7.67 12.43
C ILE A 21 -1.28 -8.53 11.73
N ASP A 22 -2.47 -8.67 12.33
CA ASP A 22 -3.60 -9.28 11.62
C ASP A 22 -3.95 -8.41 10.39
N PRO A 23 -3.91 -8.94 9.15
CA PRO A 23 -4.20 -8.19 7.93
C PRO A 23 -5.54 -7.45 7.96
N ALA A 24 -6.56 -8.01 8.64
CA ALA A 24 -7.87 -7.38 8.78
C ALA A 24 -7.81 -6.05 9.57
N LEU A 25 -6.80 -5.87 10.42
CA LEU A 25 -6.57 -4.62 11.16
C LEU A 25 -6.00 -3.51 10.28
N LEU A 26 -5.24 -3.84 9.23
CA LEU A 26 -4.71 -2.85 8.27
C LEU A 26 -5.81 -2.35 7.34
N GLY A 27 -6.53 -3.25 6.68
CA GLY A 27 -7.57 -2.86 5.75
C GLY A 27 -8.10 -4.01 4.90
N SER A 28 -9.28 -3.79 4.35
CA SER A 28 -9.93 -4.70 3.41
C SER A 28 -9.64 -4.30 1.97
N ARG A 29 -10.04 -5.17 1.05
CA ARG A 29 -10.07 -4.85 -0.38
C ARG A 29 -10.86 -3.57 -0.68
N SER A 30 -12.01 -3.37 -0.02
CA SER A 30 -12.86 -2.19 -0.25
C SER A 30 -12.14 -0.90 0.16
N ASP A 31 -11.38 -0.93 1.27
CA ASP A 31 -10.60 0.23 1.72
C ASP A 31 -9.51 0.64 0.70
N ILE A 32 -8.93 -0.34 0.00
CA ILE A 32 -7.99 -0.11 -1.10
C ILE A 32 -8.70 0.46 -2.33
N GLU A 33 -9.91 -0.01 -2.63
CA GLU A 33 -10.72 0.50 -3.74
C GLU A 33 -11.21 1.94 -3.49
N GLU A 34 -11.52 2.30 -2.25
CA GLU A 34 -11.81 3.68 -1.81
C GLU A 34 -10.58 4.57 -1.95
N LEU A 35 -9.43 4.12 -1.44
CA LEU A 35 -8.15 4.84 -1.56
C LEU A 35 -7.81 5.14 -3.02
N LEU A 36 -7.93 4.14 -3.89
CA LEU A 36 -7.63 4.29 -5.32
C LEU A 36 -8.60 5.23 -6.06
N ARG A 37 -9.82 5.42 -5.54
CA ARG A 37 -10.77 6.40 -6.06
C ARG A 37 -10.48 7.83 -5.61
N GLY A 38 -9.53 8.01 -4.69
CA GLY A 38 -9.23 9.31 -4.08
C GLY A 38 -10.29 9.74 -3.07
N GLU A 39 -11.10 8.80 -2.58
CA GLU A 39 -12.06 9.08 -1.51
C GLU A 39 -11.28 9.26 -0.20
N SER A 40 -11.47 10.42 0.45
CA SER A 40 -10.65 10.91 1.58
C SER A 40 -10.78 10.09 2.87
N ASP A 41 -11.73 9.16 2.92
CA ASP A 41 -12.15 8.50 4.16
C ASP A 41 -11.63 7.07 4.30
N SER A 42 -10.77 6.60 3.37
CA SER A 42 -10.15 5.28 3.50
C SER A 42 -9.38 5.20 4.83
N ARG A 43 -9.63 4.16 5.62
CA ARG A 43 -8.94 3.97 6.91
C ARG A 43 -7.42 3.86 6.78
N LEU A 44 -6.91 3.54 5.57
CA LEU A 44 -5.48 3.51 5.27
C LEU A 44 -4.84 4.91 5.30
N GLN A 45 -5.64 5.98 5.27
CA GLN A 45 -5.20 7.37 5.22
C GLN A 45 -5.20 8.07 6.59
N VAL A 46 -5.53 7.36 7.67
CA VAL A 46 -5.66 7.97 9.00
C VAL A 46 -4.99 7.13 10.10
N GLY A 47 -4.49 7.84 11.12
CA GLY A 47 -3.89 7.25 12.32
C GLY A 47 -2.70 6.35 12.03
N TRP A 48 -2.48 5.36 12.90
CA TRP A 48 -1.32 4.46 12.83
C TRP A 48 -1.21 3.70 11.49
N ARG A 49 -2.33 3.43 10.81
CA ARG A 49 -2.30 2.77 9.48
C ARG A 49 -1.65 3.65 8.44
N HIS A 50 -1.88 4.96 8.50
CA HIS A 50 -1.25 5.89 7.58
C HIS A 50 0.26 5.95 7.80
N GLU A 51 0.68 5.98 9.07
CA GLU A 51 2.09 5.99 9.46
C GLU A 51 2.82 4.72 9.01
N GLU A 52 2.19 3.54 9.14
CA GLU A 52 2.81 2.27 8.77
C GLU A 52 2.77 1.99 7.25
N VAL A 53 1.61 2.17 6.61
CA VAL A 53 1.39 1.74 5.22
C VAL A 53 0.82 2.82 4.32
N GLY A 54 0.00 3.74 4.84
CA GLY A 54 -0.69 4.73 4.01
C GLY A 54 0.27 5.65 3.27
N GLU A 55 1.32 6.15 3.92
CA GLU A 55 2.31 7.03 3.28
C GLU A 55 3.02 6.32 2.10
N GLN A 56 3.39 5.05 2.26
CA GLN A 56 4.04 4.27 1.20
C GLN A 56 3.13 4.08 0.00
N VAL A 57 1.85 3.77 0.25
CA VAL A 57 0.85 3.64 -0.81
C VAL A 57 0.59 4.99 -1.48
N ASP A 58 0.54 6.08 -0.72
CA ASP A 58 0.40 7.43 -1.24
C ASP A 58 1.54 7.82 -2.17
N ASN A 59 2.77 7.55 -1.76
CA ASN A 59 3.95 7.80 -2.57
C ASN A 59 3.95 6.97 -3.85
N LEU A 60 3.48 5.72 -3.78
CA LEU A 60 3.29 4.87 -4.96
C LEU A 60 2.22 5.46 -5.90
N LEU A 61 1.07 5.87 -5.39
CA LEU A 61 -0.02 6.45 -6.19
C LEU A 61 0.34 7.82 -6.79
N LYS A 62 1.18 8.60 -6.10
CA LYS A 62 1.74 9.88 -6.58
C LYS A 62 2.92 9.70 -7.53
N GLY A 63 3.33 8.46 -7.84
CA GLY A 63 4.45 8.17 -8.74
C GLY A 63 5.84 8.47 -8.16
N LYS A 64 5.93 8.71 -6.85
CA LYS A 64 7.19 8.97 -6.13
C LYS A 64 7.93 7.68 -5.74
N SER A 65 7.23 6.55 -5.82
CA SER A 65 7.76 5.22 -5.54
C SER A 65 7.39 4.24 -6.66
N SER A 66 8.03 3.08 -6.65
CA SER A 66 7.69 1.93 -7.50
C SER A 66 7.40 0.70 -6.65
N LEU A 67 6.50 -0.15 -7.16
CA LEU A 67 6.30 -1.50 -6.64
C LEU A 67 7.14 -2.45 -7.48
N SER A 68 8.06 -3.16 -6.85
CA SER A 68 9.00 -4.09 -7.47
C SER A 68 8.83 -5.50 -6.91
N PHE A 69 9.33 -6.50 -7.64
CA PHE A 69 9.55 -7.82 -7.10
C PHE A 69 11.02 -7.97 -6.67
N GLU A 70 11.24 -8.37 -5.42
CA GLU A 70 12.56 -8.69 -4.90
C GLU A 70 12.49 -10.03 -4.18
N ASN A 71 13.30 -11.01 -4.62
CA ASN A 71 13.33 -12.36 -4.03
C ASN A 71 11.94 -13.03 -3.89
N GLY A 72 11.06 -12.81 -4.87
CA GLY A 72 9.69 -13.35 -4.86
C GLY A 72 8.70 -12.58 -3.98
N ARG A 73 9.11 -11.45 -3.40
CA ARG A 73 8.30 -10.58 -2.54
C ARG A 73 7.99 -9.27 -3.23
N LEU A 74 6.89 -8.63 -2.82
CA LEU A 74 6.55 -7.28 -3.25
C LEU A 74 7.23 -6.27 -2.33
N VAL A 75 7.95 -5.31 -2.90
CA VAL A 75 8.62 -4.23 -2.17
C VAL A 75 8.23 -2.88 -2.77
N ILE A 76 7.99 -1.88 -1.91
CA ILE A 76 7.82 -0.49 -2.34
C ILE A 76 9.14 0.21 -2.15
N GLU A 77 9.68 0.75 -3.24
CA GLU A 77 10.96 1.43 -3.26
C GLU A 77 10.77 2.88 -3.70
N SER A 78 11.48 3.81 -3.07
CA SER A 78 11.50 5.19 -3.55
C SER A 78 12.07 5.21 -4.97
N ARG A 79 11.37 5.88 -5.90
CA ARG A 79 12.00 6.21 -7.18
C ARG A 79 13.01 7.30 -6.87
N GLY A 80 14.28 6.91 -6.75
CA GLY A 80 15.38 7.86 -6.80
C GLY A 80 15.17 8.75 -8.02
N THR A 81 15.17 10.06 -7.84
CA THR A 81 15.23 10.98 -8.96
C THR A 81 16.47 10.58 -9.75
N LEU A 82 16.30 10.14 -10.99
CA LEU A 82 17.40 10.17 -11.96
C LEU A 82 17.79 11.65 -12.04
N ALA A 83 18.82 12.03 -11.26
CA ALA A 83 19.48 13.31 -11.36
C ALA A 83 20.35 13.32 -12.63
#